data_AF-A0A9D8PD68-F1
#
_entry.id   AF-A0A9D8PD68-F1
#
_cell.length_a   1.000
_cell.length_b   1.000
_cell.length_c   1.000
_cell.angle_alpha   90.00
_cell.angle_beta   90.00
_cell.angle_gamma   90.00
#
_symmetry.space_group_name_H-M   'P 1'
#
loop_
_entity.id
_entity.type
_entity.pdbx_description
1 polymer ?
#
loop_
_entity_poly.entity_id
_entity_poly.type
_entity_poly.pdbx_seq_one_letter_code
_entity_poly.pdbx_strand_id
1 'polypeptide(L)'
;MTVPDWAQDAIFYQIFPDRFCNGNPANDPFNVQPWGRPPQLRGFQGGDLEGVIQKLDYLHDLGVTAIYFNPIFRAASNHRYDTHDYYEIDPKVGDLADFKRLITQAHGRGLRLILDGVFNHCGRGFFAFADLIENEADSPYRNWFHVKGFPLHAHDSDPPNYACWWDIKSLPKFNTANPQVRRYLLDVARYWIEQGADGWRLDVPSEIDDDFWAEFRAV
;
A
#
# COMPACT_ATOMS: atom_id res chain seq x y z
N MET A 1 -11.71 -24.25 5.98
CA MET A 1 -11.17 -23.14 5.17
C MET A 1 -10.07 -23.71 4.30
N THR A 2 -10.09 -23.48 2.98
CA THR A 2 -9.02 -23.92 2.07
C THR A 2 -8.00 -22.79 1.89
N VAL A 3 -6.73 -23.12 2.03
CA VAL A 3 -5.61 -22.21 1.71
C VAL A 3 -5.03 -22.62 0.35
N PRO A 4 -4.43 -21.70 -0.43
CA PRO A 4 -3.79 -22.07 -1.68
C PRO A 4 -2.67 -23.09 -1.46
N ASP A 5 -2.69 -24.20 -2.20
CA ASP A 5 -1.73 -25.30 -2.01
C ASP A 5 -0.28 -24.85 -2.17
N TRP A 6 -0.01 -23.94 -3.12
CA TRP A 6 1.33 -23.41 -3.36
C TRP A 6 1.95 -22.71 -2.14
N ALA A 7 1.11 -22.16 -1.25
CA ALA A 7 1.59 -21.42 -0.09
C ALA A 7 2.18 -22.34 1.00
N GLN A 8 1.87 -23.64 0.97
CA GLN A 8 2.37 -24.60 1.97
C GLN A 8 3.88 -24.85 1.83
N ASP A 9 4.39 -24.82 0.60
CA ASP A 9 5.80 -25.03 0.28
C ASP A 9 6.53 -23.71 -0.04
N ALA A 10 5.89 -22.57 0.20
CA ALA A 10 6.43 -21.27 -0.20
C ALA A 10 7.53 -20.77 0.74
N ILE A 11 8.61 -20.25 0.15
CA ILE A 11 9.68 -19.55 0.85
C ILE A 11 9.52 -18.06 0.54
N PHE A 12 9.09 -17.32 1.54
CA PHE A 12 8.81 -15.88 1.43
C PHE A 12 10.07 -15.03 1.61
N TYR A 13 10.22 -14.00 0.77
CA TYR A 13 11.19 -12.93 0.94
C TYR A 13 10.47 -11.59 0.99
N GLN A 14 10.63 -10.87 2.10
CA GLN A 14 10.04 -9.54 2.26
C GLN A 14 10.92 -8.47 1.64
N ILE A 15 10.34 -7.61 0.81
CA ILE A 15 10.99 -6.47 0.18
C ILE A 15 10.37 -5.18 0.71
N PHE A 16 11.21 -4.32 1.26
CA PHE A 16 10.90 -2.90 1.47
C PHE A 16 11.40 -2.11 0.23
N PRO A 17 10.49 -1.66 -0.68
CA PRO A 17 10.87 -1.22 -2.02
C PRO A 17 11.96 -0.14 -2.04
N ASP A 18 11.80 0.94 -1.27
CA ASP A 18 12.72 2.09 -1.24
C ASP A 18 14.16 1.75 -0.83
N ARG A 19 14.41 0.54 -0.32
CA ARG A 19 15.71 0.12 0.26
C ARG A 19 16.29 -1.15 -0.34
N PHE A 20 15.62 -1.75 -1.31
CA PHE A 20 16.07 -3.04 -1.84
C PHE A 20 17.12 -2.89 -2.94
N CYS A 21 16.78 -2.17 -4.00
CA CYS A 21 17.70 -1.84 -5.09
C CYS A 21 17.15 -0.64 -5.87
N ASN A 22 17.97 0.37 -6.15
CA ASN A 22 17.65 1.46 -7.08
C ASN A 22 18.08 1.04 -8.49
N GLY A 23 17.11 0.66 -9.32
CA GLY A 23 17.33 0.20 -10.69
C GLY A 23 17.05 1.25 -11.76
N ASN A 24 16.27 2.30 -11.44
CA ASN A 24 15.92 3.39 -12.33
C ASN A 24 16.09 4.76 -11.64
N PRO A 25 17.31 5.33 -11.65
CA PRO A 25 17.56 6.65 -11.06
C PRO A 25 16.76 7.81 -11.68
N ALA A 26 16.07 7.61 -12.80
CA ALA A 26 15.24 8.65 -13.43
C ALA A 26 13.91 8.88 -12.68
N ASN A 27 13.45 7.94 -11.84
CA ASN A 27 12.26 8.11 -11.01
C ASN A 27 12.58 8.60 -9.58
N ASP A 28 13.86 8.83 -9.29
CA ASP A 28 14.31 9.25 -7.96
C ASP A 28 13.72 10.62 -7.60
N PRO A 29 13.22 10.79 -6.36
CA PRO A 29 12.85 12.11 -5.89
C PRO A 29 14.10 12.99 -5.75
N PHE A 30 13.93 14.30 -5.91
CA PHE A 30 15.05 15.26 -5.86
C PHE A 30 15.92 15.17 -4.58
N ASN A 31 15.33 14.68 -3.48
CA ASN A 31 15.96 14.56 -2.17
C ASN A 31 16.41 13.12 -1.84
N VAL A 32 16.58 12.26 -2.85
CA VAL A 32 17.14 10.92 -2.69
C VAL A 32 18.50 10.99 -1.97
N GLN A 33 18.69 10.09 -1.02
CA GLN A 33 19.89 10.01 -0.21
C GLN A 33 20.88 9.04 -0.85
N PRO A 34 22.20 9.22 -0.60
CA PRO A 34 23.18 8.23 -1.01
C PRO A 34 22.81 6.82 -0.51
N TRP A 35 22.94 5.83 -1.39
CA TRP A 35 22.63 4.44 -1.10
C TRP A 35 23.45 3.95 0.11
N GLY A 36 22.81 3.19 1.01
CA GLY A 36 23.46 2.68 2.23
C GLY A 36 23.62 3.70 3.36
N ARG A 37 23.18 4.96 3.20
CA ARG A 37 23.05 5.90 4.31
C ARG A 37 22.13 5.30 5.40
N PRO A 38 22.45 5.46 6.71
CA PRO A 38 21.55 5.01 7.77
C PRO A 38 20.14 5.60 7.61
N PRO A 39 19.09 4.77 7.72
CA PRO A 39 17.72 5.22 7.48
C PRO A 39 17.28 6.22 8.55
N GLN A 40 16.48 7.19 8.12
CA GLN A 40 15.79 8.14 8.98
C GLN A 40 14.28 7.96 8.82
N LEU A 41 13.50 8.54 9.75
CA LEU A 41 12.03 8.55 9.66
C LEU A 41 11.53 9.12 8.32
N ARG A 42 12.24 10.11 7.78
CA ARG A 42 11.97 10.73 6.48
C ARG A 42 13.22 10.61 5.60
N GLY A 43 13.02 10.47 4.30
CA GLY A 43 14.10 10.35 3.32
C GLY A 43 13.94 9.09 2.46
N PHE A 44 14.39 9.19 1.23
CA PHE A 44 14.28 8.15 0.21
C PHE A 44 15.68 7.64 -0.16
N GLN A 45 15.81 6.38 -0.51
CA GLN A 45 17.04 5.83 -1.10
C GLN A 45 16.88 5.42 -2.56
N GLY A 46 15.67 5.57 -3.12
CA GLY A 46 15.43 5.40 -4.56
C GLY A 46 15.21 3.96 -4.98
N GLY A 47 14.96 3.06 -4.02
CA GLY A 47 14.64 1.68 -4.37
C GLY A 47 13.28 1.57 -5.07
N ASP A 48 13.23 0.77 -6.13
CA ASP A 48 12.13 0.76 -7.10
C ASP A 48 11.85 -0.63 -7.69
N LEU A 49 10.77 -0.76 -8.49
CA LEU A 49 10.39 -2.03 -9.12
C LEU A 49 11.43 -2.50 -10.13
N GLU A 50 12.09 -1.58 -10.84
CA GLU A 50 13.17 -1.90 -11.78
C GLU A 50 14.34 -2.58 -11.06
N GLY A 51 14.73 -2.07 -9.90
CA GLY A 51 15.75 -2.68 -9.06
C GLY A 51 15.36 -4.07 -8.59
N VAL A 52 14.08 -4.31 -8.30
CA VAL A 52 13.59 -5.67 -7.99
C VAL A 52 13.71 -6.58 -9.22
N ILE A 53 13.31 -6.10 -10.40
CA ILE A 53 13.43 -6.85 -11.66
C ILE A 53 14.89 -7.27 -11.91
N GLN A 54 15.84 -6.35 -11.73
CA GLN A 54 17.28 -6.60 -11.88
C GLN A 54 17.84 -7.61 -10.86
N LYS A 55 17.12 -7.89 -9.77
CA LYS A 55 17.52 -8.82 -8.70
C LYS A 55 16.69 -10.10 -8.67
N LEU A 56 15.80 -10.33 -9.63
CA LEU A 56 15.01 -11.57 -9.68
C LEU A 56 15.87 -12.82 -9.79
N ASP A 57 16.99 -12.78 -10.52
CA ASP A 57 17.92 -13.91 -10.62
C ASP A 57 18.57 -14.21 -9.25
N TYR A 58 18.97 -13.17 -8.51
CA TYR A 58 19.46 -13.32 -7.15
C TYR A 58 18.42 -13.97 -6.22
N LEU A 59 17.16 -13.54 -6.31
CA LEU A 59 16.08 -14.10 -5.48
C LEU A 59 15.78 -15.56 -5.86
N HIS A 60 15.81 -15.87 -7.16
CA HIS A 60 15.64 -17.23 -7.66
C HIS A 60 16.78 -18.15 -7.20
N ASP A 61 18.03 -17.73 -7.35
CA ASP A 61 19.21 -18.48 -6.92
C ASP A 61 19.25 -18.71 -5.40
N LEU A 62 18.69 -17.77 -4.63
CA LEU A 62 18.52 -17.93 -3.18
C LEU A 62 17.49 -19.02 -2.81
N GLY A 63 16.62 -19.42 -3.75
CA GLY A 63 15.56 -20.40 -3.56
C GLY A 63 14.23 -19.81 -3.07
N VAL A 64 14.04 -18.49 -3.20
CA VAL A 64 12.77 -17.83 -2.88
C VAL A 64 11.70 -18.28 -3.87
N THR A 65 10.46 -18.44 -3.41
CA THR A 65 9.31 -18.77 -4.27
C THR A 65 8.17 -17.75 -4.16
N ALA A 66 8.22 -16.85 -3.18
CA ALA A 66 7.25 -15.76 -3.04
C ALA A 66 7.92 -14.49 -2.52
N ILE A 67 7.58 -13.34 -3.12
CA ILE A 67 8.01 -12.02 -2.70
C ILE A 67 6.81 -11.34 -2.04
N TYR A 68 7.00 -10.83 -0.83
CA TYR A 68 6.04 -9.96 -0.15
C TYR A 68 6.57 -8.53 -0.16
N PHE A 69 5.82 -7.59 -0.73
CA PHE A 69 6.15 -6.17 -0.69
C PHE A 69 5.48 -5.47 0.47
N ASN A 70 6.23 -4.61 1.18
CA ASN A 70 5.62 -3.46 1.85
C ASN A 70 4.88 -2.56 0.82
N PRO A 71 4.02 -1.62 1.25
CA PRO A 71 3.15 -0.90 0.31
C PRO A 71 3.92 -0.23 -0.83
N ILE A 72 3.41 -0.40 -2.06
CA ILE A 72 3.97 0.17 -3.30
C ILE A 72 3.07 1.25 -3.92
N PHE A 73 1.87 1.44 -3.37
CA PHE A 73 0.90 2.40 -3.90
C PHE A 73 1.28 3.83 -3.57
N ARG A 74 0.79 4.77 -4.38
CA ARG A 74 1.13 6.18 -4.29
C ARG A 74 0.90 6.72 -2.90
N ALA A 75 1.96 7.27 -2.29
CA ALA A 75 1.91 7.86 -0.95
C ALA A 75 2.96 8.97 -0.79
N ALA A 76 2.88 9.72 0.31
CA ALA A 76 3.84 10.77 0.61
C ALA A 76 5.13 10.25 1.25
N SER A 77 5.04 9.22 2.08
CA SER A 77 6.17 8.70 2.86
C SER A 77 7.04 7.70 2.09
N ASN A 78 8.17 7.34 2.68
CA ASN A 78 9.03 6.25 2.19
C ASN A 78 8.47 4.85 2.51
N HIS A 79 7.56 4.74 3.48
CA HIS A 79 6.95 3.47 3.93
C HIS A 79 5.59 3.20 3.28
N ARG A 80 4.94 4.24 2.75
CA ARG A 80 3.73 4.21 1.91
C ARG A 80 2.43 3.69 2.55
N TYR A 81 2.43 3.43 3.86
CA TYR A 81 1.22 3.17 4.65
C TYR A 81 0.24 4.37 4.72
N ASP A 82 0.67 5.57 4.33
CA ASP A 82 -0.17 6.76 4.15
C ASP A 82 -0.66 6.88 2.70
N THR A 83 -1.38 5.87 2.20
CA THR A 83 -1.78 5.75 0.79
C THR A 83 -2.66 6.91 0.32
N HIS A 84 -2.31 7.52 -0.81
CA HIS A 84 -3.05 8.60 -1.48
C HIS A 84 -3.89 8.09 -2.66
N ASP A 85 -3.41 7.07 -3.38
CA ASP A 85 -4.17 6.43 -4.43
C ASP A 85 -3.86 4.92 -4.43
N TYR A 86 -4.89 4.10 -4.27
CA TYR A 86 -4.78 2.65 -4.21
C TYR A 86 -4.73 1.98 -5.60
N TYR A 87 -5.04 2.71 -6.68
CA TYR A 87 -4.99 2.21 -8.05
C TYR A 87 -3.69 2.59 -8.78
N GLU A 88 -2.86 3.42 -8.17
CA GLU A 88 -1.62 3.93 -8.76
C GLU A 88 -0.40 3.41 -7.99
N ILE A 89 0.57 2.82 -8.70
CA ILE A 89 1.92 2.60 -8.16
C ILE A 89 2.53 3.96 -7.84
N ASP A 90 3.23 4.07 -6.72
CA ASP A 90 3.94 5.31 -6.40
C ASP A 90 4.96 5.64 -7.50
N PRO A 91 4.91 6.84 -8.11
CA PRO A 91 5.85 7.21 -9.18
C PRO A 91 7.33 7.14 -8.78
N LYS A 92 7.64 7.19 -7.48
CA LYS A 92 9.01 7.01 -6.92
C LYS A 92 9.45 5.55 -6.86
N VAL A 93 8.59 4.60 -7.25
CA VAL A 93 8.83 3.15 -7.26
C VAL A 93 8.65 2.59 -8.67
N GLY A 94 7.83 3.21 -9.51
CA GLY A 94 7.62 2.83 -10.90
C GLY A 94 6.21 3.17 -11.37
N ASP A 95 5.72 2.43 -12.35
CA ASP A 95 4.36 2.56 -12.87
C ASP A 95 3.68 1.18 -13.08
N LEU A 96 2.49 1.19 -13.68
CA LEU A 96 1.77 -0.04 -13.99
C LEU A 96 2.49 -0.92 -15.04
N ALA A 97 3.24 -0.32 -15.96
CA ALA A 97 4.00 -1.08 -16.97
C ALA A 97 5.19 -1.80 -16.32
N ASP A 98 5.90 -1.13 -15.42
CA ASP A 98 6.94 -1.73 -14.59
C ASP A 98 6.39 -2.87 -13.73
N PHE A 99 5.23 -2.67 -13.09
CA PHE A 99 4.58 -3.71 -12.32
C PHE A 99 4.24 -4.94 -13.18
N LYS A 100 3.64 -4.75 -14.36
CA LYS A 100 3.33 -5.87 -15.28
C LYS A 100 4.58 -6.60 -15.77
N ARG A 101 5.67 -5.87 -15.98
CA ARG A 101 6.97 -6.46 -16.35
C ARG A 101 7.55 -7.28 -15.20
N LEU A 102 7.48 -6.77 -13.97
CA LEU A 102 7.86 -7.49 -12.76
C LEU A 102 7.05 -8.78 -12.61
N ILE A 103 5.73 -8.71 -12.74
CA ILE A 103 4.82 -9.88 -12.70
C ILE A 103 5.26 -10.93 -13.72
N THR A 104 5.39 -10.53 -14.99
CA THR A 104 5.78 -11.44 -16.08
C THR A 104 7.13 -12.11 -15.79
N GLN A 105 8.12 -11.34 -15.34
CA GLN A 105 9.47 -11.86 -15.10
C GLN A 105 9.59 -12.70 -13.82
N ALA A 106 8.85 -12.36 -12.77
CA ALA A 106 8.79 -13.11 -11.52
C ALA A 106 8.09 -14.46 -11.76
N HIS A 107 6.91 -14.44 -12.38
CA HIS A 107 6.16 -15.65 -12.72
C HIS A 107 6.95 -16.59 -13.63
N GLY A 108 7.70 -16.05 -14.59
CA GLY A 108 8.61 -16.83 -15.45
C GLY A 108 9.72 -17.58 -14.69
N ARG A 109 10.00 -17.19 -13.44
CA ARG A 109 10.95 -17.83 -12.52
C ARG A 109 10.27 -18.63 -11.40
N GLY A 110 8.95 -18.80 -11.48
CA GLY A 110 8.15 -19.46 -10.44
C GLY A 110 8.00 -18.65 -9.15
N LEU A 111 8.30 -17.34 -9.18
CA LEU A 111 8.14 -16.44 -8.05
C LEU A 111 6.71 -15.89 -8.01
N ARG A 112 6.06 -15.95 -6.85
CA ARG A 112 4.77 -15.31 -6.57
C ARG A 112 4.96 -13.90 -6.01
N LEU A 113 4.00 -13.00 -6.20
CA LEU A 113 4.06 -11.61 -5.73
C LEU A 113 2.85 -11.29 -4.84
N ILE A 114 3.11 -10.96 -3.58
CA ILE A 114 2.12 -10.59 -2.57
C ILE A 114 2.24 -9.08 -2.28
N LEU A 115 1.11 -8.37 -2.37
CA LEU A 115 1.01 -6.94 -2.13
C LEU A 115 0.56 -6.62 -0.70
N ASP A 116 0.92 -5.44 -0.19
CA ASP A 116 0.43 -4.93 1.09
C ASP A 116 -0.89 -4.16 0.92
N GLY A 117 -1.96 -4.67 1.53
CA GLY A 117 -3.30 -4.08 1.50
C GLY A 117 -3.56 -3.23 2.73
N VAL A 118 -3.35 -1.91 2.61
CA VAL A 118 -3.58 -0.94 3.68
C VAL A 118 -5.04 -0.48 3.68
N PHE A 119 -5.95 -1.38 4.08
CA PHE A 119 -7.41 -1.15 3.99
C PHE A 119 -8.03 -0.57 5.26
N ASN A 120 -7.27 -0.44 6.34
CA ASN A 120 -7.74 0.11 7.62
C ASN A 120 -7.81 1.64 7.61
N HIS A 121 -6.85 2.28 6.96
CA HIS A 121 -6.66 3.73 6.93
C HIS A 121 -6.04 4.14 5.61
N CYS A 122 -6.12 5.44 5.29
CA CYS A 122 -5.42 6.04 4.16
C CYS A 122 -4.50 7.17 4.62
N GLY A 123 -3.77 7.79 3.69
CA GLY A 123 -3.06 9.03 3.92
C GLY A 123 -3.94 10.27 3.76
N ARG A 124 -3.45 11.43 4.21
CA ARG A 124 -4.17 12.71 4.07
C ARG A 124 -4.39 13.14 2.62
N GLY A 125 -3.53 12.71 1.69
CA GLY A 125 -3.68 13.00 0.27
C GLY A 125 -4.67 12.08 -0.46
N PHE A 126 -5.33 11.15 0.23
CA PHE A 126 -6.39 10.34 -0.37
C PHE A 126 -7.57 11.22 -0.78
N PHE A 127 -8.06 11.05 -2.01
CA PHE A 127 -9.02 11.99 -2.63
C PHE A 127 -10.22 12.30 -1.73
N ALA A 128 -10.80 11.28 -1.09
CA ALA A 128 -11.97 11.43 -0.24
C ALA A 128 -11.66 12.17 1.07
N PHE A 129 -10.45 11.98 1.61
CA PHE A 129 -10.03 12.67 2.83
C PHE A 129 -9.59 14.11 2.54
N ALA A 130 -8.92 14.34 1.41
CA ALA A 130 -8.58 15.67 0.93
C ALA A 130 -9.83 16.52 0.70
N ASP A 131 -10.87 15.95 0.09
CA ASP A 131 -12.18 16.59 -0.05
C ASP A 131 -12.84 16.88 1.30
N LEU A 132 -12.74 15.95 2.26
CA LEU A 132 -13.25 16.15 3.63
C LEU A 132 -12.50 17.28 4.38
N ILE A 133 -11.20 17.44 4.16
CA ILE A 133 -10.43 18.55 4.75
C ILE A 133 -10.92 19.89 4.20
N GLU A 134 -11.17 19.98 2.89
CA GLU A 134 -11.56 21.22 2.22
C GLU A 134 -13.02 21.61 2.47
N ASN A 135 -13.94 20.63 2.35
CA ASN A 135 -15.39 20.86 2.36
C ASN A 135 -16.03 20.58 3.72
N GLU A 136 -15.29 20.01 4.67
CA GLU A 136 -15.75 19.73 6.03
C GLU A 136 -17.12 19.03 6.09
N ALA A 137 -18.11 19.66 6.74
CA ALA A 137 -19.45 19.10 6.93
C ALA A 137 -20.21 18.88 5.63
N ASP A 138 -19.83 19.60 4.56
CA ASP A 138 -20.47 19.56 3.24
C ASP A 138 -19.81 18.53 2.31
N SER A 139 -18.73 17.87 2.73
CA SER A 139 -18.08 16.83 1.94
C SER A 139 -19.01 15.63 1.69
N PRO A 140 -19.17 15.17 0.43
CA PRO A 140 -19.89 13.93 0.14
C PRO A 140 -19.20 12.69 0.73
N TYR A 141 -17.92 12.80 1.09
CA TYR A 141 -17.13 11.71 1.66
C TYR A 141 -17.07 11.73 3.20
N ARG A 142 -17.82 12.61 3.87
CA ARG A 142 -17.84 12.69 5.34
C ARG A 142 -18.02 11.34 6.02
N ASN A 143 -18.92 10.50 5.49
CA ASN A 143 -19.23 9.19 6.07
C ASN A 143 -18.25 8.08 5.65
N TRP A 144 -17.22 8.39 4.85
CA TRP A 144 -16.12 7.46 4.56
C TRP A 144 -15.14 7.36 5.74
N PHE A 145 -15.23 8.26 6.72
CA PHE A 145 -14.37 8.33 7.89
C PHE A 145 -15.19 8.49 9.17
N HIS A 146 -14.55 8.28 10.32
CA HIS A 146 -15.18 8.47 11.63
C HIS A 146 -14.92 9.88 12.17
N VAL A 147 -15.67 10.87 11.68
CA VAL A 147 -15.53 12.28 12.08
C VAL A 147 -16.22 12.54 13.43
N LYS A 148 -15.53 13.25 14.34
CA LYS A 148 -16.03 13.65 15.68
C LYS A 148 -16.47 15.11 15.73
N GLY A 149 -15.96 15.98 14.84
CA GLY A 149 -16.35 17.39 14.77
C GLY A 149 -15.65 18.15 13.64
N PHE A 150 -16.03 19.43 13.49
CA PHE A 150 -15.44 20.39 12.55
C PHE A 150 -15.13 21.71 13.29
N PRO A 151 -14.13 22.51 12.87
CA PRO A 151 -13.26 22.29 11.71
C PRO A 151 -12.32 21.08 11.87
N LEU A 152 -11.90 20.44 10.78
CA LEU A 152 -11.15 19.18 10.88
C LEU A 152 -9.70 19.42 11.36
N HIS A 153 -9.28 18.71 12.40
CA HIS A 153 -7.94 18.83 13.00
C HIS A 153 -6.88 17.96 12.28
N ALA A 154 -6.74 18.11 10.96
CA ALA A 154 -5.90 17.23 10.13
C ALA A 154 -4.39 17.57 10.14
N HIS A 155 -4.01 18.79 10.54
CA HIS A 155 -2.63 19.27 10.48
C HIS A 155 -2.12 19.79 11.83
N ASP A 156 -2.73 20.86 12.35
CA ASP A 156 -2.09 21.70 13.38
C ASP A 156 -2.67 21.57 14.79
N SER A 157 -3.80 20.86 14.95
CA SER A 157 -4.53 20.78 16.23
C SER A 157 -4.48 19.36 16.82
N ASP A 158 -4.16 19.25 18.12
CA ASP A 158 -4.20 18.01 18.90
C ASP A 158 -5.32 18.07 19.94
N PRO A 159 -6.05 16.96 20.19
CA PRO A 159 -6.02 15.70 19.45
C PRO A 159 -6.78 15.79 18.10
N PRO A 160 -6.60 14.80 17.18
CA PRO A 160 -7.46 14.69 16.00
C PRO A 160 -8.93 14.53 16.40
N ASN A 161 -9.81 15.26 15.71
CA ASN A 161 -11.26 15.17 15.87
C ASN A 161 -11.90 14.21 14.85
N TYR A 162 -11.20 13.14 14.53
CA TYR A 162 -11.65 11.99 13.74
C TYR A 162 -10.92 10.74 14.25
N ALA A 163 -11.33 9.53 13.83
CA ALA A 163 -10.56 8.33 14.16
C ALA A 163 -9.35 8.19 13.24
N CYS A 164 -8.20 7.88 13.83
CA CYS A 164 -6.96 7.59 13.14
C CYS A 164 -6.43 6.24 13.61
N TRP A 165 -5.54 5.64 12.83
CA TRP A 165 -4.75 4.54 13.36
C TRP A 165 -3.79 5.07 14.44
N TRP A 166 -3.97 4.62 15.68
CA TRP A 166 -3.18 5.00 16.87
C TRP A 166 -3.02 6.52 17.07
N ASP A 167 -4.10 7.28 16.85
CA ASP A 167 -4.13 8.75 16.94
C ASP A 167 -3.11 9.47 16.00
N ILE A 168 -2.50 8.75 15.05
CA ILE A 168 -1.61 9.32 14.04
C ILE A 168 -2.46 10.07 13.01
N LYS A 169 -2.54 11.40 13.14
CA LYS A 169 -3.40 12.27 12.29
C LYS A 169 -3.21 12.07 10.79
N SER A 170 -2.01 11.67 10.35
CA SER A 170 -1.74 11.42 8.94
C SER A 170 -2.41 10.16 8.39
N LEU A 171 -3.01 9.33 9.26
CA LEU A 171 -3.58 8.02 8.95
C LEU A 171 -5.07 7.94 9.36
N PRO A 172 -5.96 8.74 8.73
CA PRO A 172 -7.41 8.65 8.95
C PRO A 172 -7.94 7.24 8.71
N LYS A 173 -8.68 6.72 9.70
CA LYS A 173 -9.29 5.38 9.66
C LYS A 173 -10.52 5.40 8.77
N PHE A 174 -10.59 4.45 7.84
CA PHE A 174 -11.77 4.22 7.02
C PHE A 174 -12.95 3.74 7.86
N ASN A 175 -14.14 4.20 7.50
CA ASN A 175 -15.39 3.62 7.95
C ASN A 175 -15.76 2.44 7.04
N THR A 176 -15.23 1.25 7.33
CA THR A 176 -15.51 0.01 6.57
C THR A 176 -16.93 -0.54 6.78
N ALA A 177 -17.77 0.12 7.59
CA ALA A 177 -19.22 -0.13 7.60
C ALA A 177 -19.95 0.63 6.49
N ASN A 178 -19.33 1.66 5.88
CA ASN A 178 -19.92 2.40 4.77
C ASN A 178 -19.86 1.55 3.47
N PRO A 179 -20.99 1.27 2.80
CA PRO A 179 -21.01 0.45 1.59
C PRO A 179 -20.14 0.97 0.44
N GLN A 180 -19.97 2.29 0.30
CA GLN A 180 -19.12 2.89 -0.74
C GLN A 180 -17.64 2.65 -0.45
N VAL A 181 -17.22 2.80 0.81
CA VAL A 181 -15.85 2.48 1.25
C VAL A 181 -15.57 1.00 1.05
N ARG A 182 -16.47 0.13 1.52
CA ARG A 182 -16.35 -1.33 1.32
C ARG A 182 -16.16 -1.65 -0.15
N ARG A 183 -17.05 -1.15 -1.00
CA ARG A 183 -16.99 -1.40 -2.44
C ARG A 183 -15.68 -0.92 -3.04
N TYR A 184 -15.23 0.28 -2.69
CA TYR A 184 -13.96 0.85 -3.16
C TYR A 184 -12.77 -0.06 -2.81
N LEU A 185 -12.64 -0.48 -1.55
CA LEU A 185 -11.52 -1.31 -1.10
C LEU A 185 -11.54 -2.72 -1.69
N LEU A 186 -12.73 -3.31 -1.87
CA LEU A 186 -12.89 -4.61 -2.54
C LEU A 186 -12.58 -4.53 -4.03
N ASP A 187 -12.93 -3.43 -4.69
CA ASP A 187 -12.58 -3.20 -6.10
C ASP A 187 -11.07 -2.99 -6.28
N VAL A 188 -10.39 -2.32 -5.34
CA VAL A 188 -8.92 -2.24 -5.29
C VAL A 188 -8.31 -3.63 -5.16
N ALA A 189 -8.84 -4.44 -4.24
CA ALA A 189 -8.35 -5.79 -3.99
C ALA A 189 -8.41 -6.65 -5.25
N ARG A 190 -9.56 -6.62 -5.93
CA ARG A 190 -9.77 -7.33 -7.20
C ARG A 190 -8.86 -6.81 -8.31
N TYR A 191 -8.78 -5.49 -8.46
CA TYR A 191 -8.03 -4.85 -9.55
C TYR A 191 -6.58 -5.33 -9.64
N TRP A 192 -5.87 -5.41 -8.51
CA TRP A 192 -4.46 -5.83 -8.53
C TRP A 192 -4.26 -7.33 -8.69
N ILE A 193 -5.21 -8.16 -8.24
CA ILE A 193 -5.23 -9.58 -8.58
C ILE A 193 -5.45 -9.76 -10.09
N GLU A 194 -6.34 -8.97 -10.70
CA GLU A 194 -6.53 -8.93 -12.15
C GLU A 194 -5.29 -8.43 -12.92
N GLN A 195 -4.43 -7.62 -12.28
CA GLN A 195 -3.13 -7.24 -12.84
C GLN A 195 -2.04 -8.32 -12.66
N GLY A 196 -2.35 -9.42 -11.97
CA GLY A 196 -1.51 -10.61 -11.84
C GLY A 196 -0.86 -10.80 -10.46
N ALA A 197 -1.19 -10.00 -9.45
CA ALA A 197 -0.72 -10.25 -8.09
C ALA A 197 -1.27 -11.60 -7.58
N ASP A 198 -0.50 -12.31 -6.77
CA ASP A 198 -0.82 -13.66 -6.30
C ASP A 198 -1.51 -13.66 -4.92
N GLY A 199 -1.63 -12.50 -4.29
CA GLY A 199 -2.34 -12.34 -3.03
C GLY A 199 -2.04 -11.05 -2.30
N TRP A 200 -2.62 -10.95 -1.11
CA TRP A 200 -2.56 -9.79 -0.25
C TRP A 200 -2.04 -10.16 1.15
N ARG A 201 -1.09 -9.37 1.65
CA ARG A 201 -0.80 -9.23 3.07
C ARG A 201 -1.65 -8.07 3.58
N LEU A 202 -2.45 -8.32 4.60
CA LEU A 202 -3.39 -7.33 5.13
C LEU A 202 -2.74 -6.53 6.26
N ASP A 203 -2.75 -5.20 6.15
CA ASP A 203 -2.23 -4.33 7.20
C ASP A 203 -3.28 -4.11 8.29
N VAL A 204 -2.88 -4.32 9.55
CA VAL A 204 -3.71 -4.16 10.76
C VAL A 204 -5.11 -4.78 10.61
N PRO A 205 -5.24 -6.07 10.20
CA PRO A 205 -6.53 -6.65 9.85
C PRO A 205 -7.48 -6.78 11.05
N SER A 206 -6.92 -6.88 12.26
CA SER A 206 -7.68 -6.99 13.51
C SER A 206 -8.47 -5.73 13.89
N GLU A 207 -8.23 -4.60 13.22
CA GLU A 207 -8.95 -3.35 13.44
C GLU A 207 -10.06 -3.10 12.39
N ILE A 208 -10.33 -4.09 11.53
CA ILE A 208 -11.44 -4.08 10.58
C ILE A 208 -12.37 -5.24 10.93
N ASP A 209 -13.69 -4.99 10.87
CA ASP A 209 -14.72 -5.98 11.20
C ASP A 209 -14.63 -7.25 10.34
N ASP A 210 -14.90 -8.41 10.94
CA ASP A 210 -14.79 -9.73 10.29
C ASP A 210 -15.71 -9.89 9.06
N ASP A 211 -16.82 -9.16 9.02
CA ASP A 211 -17.76 -9.20 7.90
C ASP A 211 -17.17 -8.62 6.61
N PHE A 212 -16.25 -7.66 6.71
CA PHE A 212 -15.47 -7.13 5.60
C PHE A 212 -14.53 -8.20 5.08
N TRP A 213 -13.84 -8.93 5.96
CA TRP A 213 -12.90 -9.97 5.57
C TRP A 213 -13.58 -11.19 4.93
N ALA A 214 -14.79 -11.52 5.36
CA ALA A 214 -15.59 -12.55 4.69
C ALA A 214 -15.92 -12.15 3.24
N GLU A 215 -16.30 -10.89 3.00
CA GLU A 215 -16.57 -10.36 1.66
C GLU A 215 -15.28 -10.23 0.83
N PHE A 216 -14.20 -9.75 1.44
CA PHE A 216 -12.87 -9.64 0.84
C PHE A 216 -12.36 -10.96 0.29
N ARG A 217 -12.59 -12.06 1.00
CA ARG A 217 -12.20 -13.40 0.54
C ARG A 217 -12.99 -13.87 -0.69
N ALA A 218 -14.19 -13.34 -0.92
CA ALA A 218 -15.08 -13.77 -1.99
C ALA A 218 -14.85 -13.02 -3.32
N VAL A 219 -14.12 -11.91 -3.31
CA VAL A 219 -13.84 -11.06 -4.48
C VAL A 219 -12.51 -11.38 -5.15
#